data_AF-A0A0R1LT93-F1
#
_entry.id   AF-A0A0R1LT93-F1
#
_cell.length_a   1.000
_cell.length_b   1.000
_cell.length_c   1.000
_cell.angle_alpha   90.00
_cell.angle_beta   90.00
_cell.angle_gamma   90.00
#
_symmetry.space_group_name_H-M   'P 1'
#
loop_
_entity.id
_entity.type
_entity.pdbx_description
1 polymer ?
#
loop_
_entity_poly.entity_id
_entity_poly.type
_entity_poly.pdbx_seq_one_letter_code
_entity_poly.pdbx_strand_id
1 'polypeptide(L)'
;MHQLLLTPERLSQWNPGIGTLTVRPNGWVITRSAPALNRYEILTVTATTRQVVYHSTEGRLTYLLRFDLTPQGGQTRVTEDLMLTRPVGRTLPLTLLAVNAKPAFQANLQRLAALLTKTVQ
;
A
#
# COMPACT_ATOMS: atom_id res chain seq x y z
N MET A 1 11.40 10.40 -0.12
CA MET A 1 10.54 9.33 0.44
C MET A 1 9.05 9.66 0.33
N HIS A 2 8.58 10.77 0.92
CA HIS A 2 7.16 11.16 0.93
C HIS A 2 6.53 11.19 -0.47
N GLN A 3 7.20 11.80 -1.45
CA GLN A 3 6.67 11.93 -2.81
C GLN A 3 6.42 10.60 -3.53
N LEU A 4 7.18 9.53 -3.25
CA LEU A 4 6.96 8.23 -3.91
C LEU A 4 5.72 7.50 -3.37
N LEU A 5 5.39 7.74 -2.10
CA LEU A 5 4.17 7.27 -1.47
C LEU A 5 2.96 8.15 -1.82
N LEU A 6 3.17 9.39 -2.24
CA LEU A 6 2.08 10.31 -2.63
C LEU A 6 1.67 10.20 -4.09
N THR A 7 2.39 9.43 -4.91
CA THR A 7 2.16 9.33 -6.35
C THR A 7 1.76 7.90 -6.70
N PRO A 8 0.46 7.55 -6.62
CA PRO A 8 -0.04 6.22 -6.95
C PRO A 8 0.43 5.68 -8.30
N GLU A 9 0.62 6.54 -9.29
CA GLU A 9 1.13 6.20 -10.62
C GLU A 9 2.51 5.54 -10.58
N ARG A 10 3.27 5.72 -9.49
CA ARG A 10 4.59 5.11 -9.27
C ARG A 10 4.52 3.83 -8.44
N LEU A 11 3.35 3.36 -8.04
CA LEU A 11 3.20 2.14 -7.21
C LEU A 11 3.84 0.92 -7.86
N SER A 12 3.71 0.75 -9.18
CA SER A 12 4.28 -0.38 -9.91
C SER A 12 5.82 -0.45 -9.83
N GLN A 13 6.50 0.66 -9.49
CA GLN A 13 7.95 0.67 -9.33
C GLN A 13 8.41 -0.18 -8.14
N TRP A 14 7.60 -0.28 -7.08
CA TRP A 14 7.97 -0.98 -5.84
C TRP A 14 6.97 -2.05 -5.38
N ASN A 15 5.74 -2.03 -5.91
CA ASN A 15 4.75 -3.07 -5.70
C ASN A 15 4.51 -3.84 -7.02
N PRO A 16 5.22 -4.95 -7.27
CA PRO A 16 5.11 -5.71 -8.52
C PRO A 16 3.74 -6.39 -8.70
N GLY A 17 2.91 -6.42 -7.66
CA GLY A 17 1.54 -6.93 -7.76
C GLY A 17 0.57 -5.96 -8.44
N ILE A 18 0.98 -4.71 -8.70
CA ILE A 18 0.19 -3.74 -9.47
C ILE A 18 0.26 -4.13 -10.95
N GLY A 19 -0.88 -4.51 -11.52
CA GLY A 19 -1.01 -4.84 -12.94
C GLY A 19 -1.29 -3.59 -13.77
N THR A 20 -2.50 -3.03 -13.62
CA THR A 20 -2.86 -1.76 -14.25
C THR A 20 -3.26 -0.73 -13.20
N LEU A 21 -2.99 0.54 -13.52
CA LEU A 21 -3.41 1.67 -12.73
C LEU A 21 -3.97 2.74 -13.67
N THR A 22 -5.19 3.17 -13.43
CA THR A 22 -5.86 4.18 -14.26
C THR A 22 -6.43 5.29 -13.40
N VAL A 23 -6.12 6.53 -13.75
CA VAL A 23 -6.67 7.72 -13.08
C VAL A 23 -8.16 7.86 -13.38
N ARG A 24 -8.93 8.24 -12.35
CA ARG A 24 -10.37 8.55 -12.41
C ARG A 24 -10.66 9.79 -11.56
N PRO A 25 -11.82 10.45 -11.74
CA PRO A 25 -12.20 11.60 -10.93
C PRO A 25 -12.25 11.33 -9.42
N ASN A 26 -12.52 10.07 -9.03
CA ASN A 26 -12.66 9.64 -7.64
C ASN A 26 -11.43 8.87 -7.11
N GLY A 27 -10.28 8.91 -7.79
CA GLY A 27 -9.05 8.25 -7.35
C GLY A 27 -8.39 7.41 -8.45
N TRP A 28 -7.73 6.33 -8.05
CA TRP A 28 -7.00 5.45 -8.95
C TRP A 28 -7.62 4.06 -8.94
N VAL A 29 -8.05 3.60 -10.12
CA VAL A 29 -8.49 2.23 -10.31
C VAL A 29 -7.26 1.37 -10.48
N ILE A 30 -7.11 0.37 -9.61
CA ILE A 30 -6.00 -0.58 -9.63
C ILE A 30 -6.54 -1.96 -9.96
N THR A 31 -5.89 -2.64 -10.90
CA THR A 31 -6.01 -4.08 -11.07
C THR A 31 -4.69 -4.76 -10.71
N ARG A 32 -4.76 -5.92 -10.07
CA ARG A 32 -3.56 -6.66 -9.64
C ARG A 32 -3.32 -7.89 -10.51
N SER A 33 -2.06 -8.10 -10.86
CA SER A 33 -1.58 -9.18 -11.73
C SER A 33 -1.25 -10.47 -10.97
N ALA A 34 -1.22 -10.41 -9.64
CA ALA A 34 -0.91 -11.52 -8.74
C ALA A 34 -2.02 -11.70 -7.68
N PRO A 35 -2.09 -12.87 -7.01
CA PRO A 35 -2.96 -13.05 -5.86
C PRO A 35 -2.75 -11.94 -4.82
N ALA A 36 -3.83 -11.28 -4.41
CA ALA A 36 -3.80 -10.13 -3.52
C ALA A 36 -5.10 -10.02 -2.73
N LEU A 37 -5.10 -9.16 -1.70
CA LEU A 37 -6.28 -8.86 -0.88
C LEU A 37 -7.48 -8.45 -1.75
N ASN A 38 -7.23 -7.54 -2.69
CA ASN A 38 -8.16 -7.11 -3.72
C ASN A 38 -7.50 -7.31 -5.08
N ARG A 39 -8.18 -7.96 -6.04
CA ARG A 39 -7.72 -7.97 -7.45
C ARG A 39 -8.08 -6.70 -8.20
N TYR A 40 -9.12 -6.02 -7.73
CA TYR A 40 -9.63 -4.76 -8.22
C TYR A 40 -9.91 -3.87 -7.01
N GLU A 41 -9.51 -2.61 -7.07
CA GLU A 41 -9.77 -1.63 -6.02
C GLU A 41 -9.80 -0.21 -6.60
N ILE A 42 -10.57 0.66 -5.95
CA ILE A 42 -10.41 2.11 -6.06
C ILE A 42 -9.56 2.57 -4.88
N LEU A 43 -8.41 3.15 -5.19
CA LEU A 43 -7.49 3.74 -4.25
C LEU A 43 -7.69 5.25 -4.19
N THR A 44 -7.73 5.81 -2.99
CA THR A 44 -7.46 7.24 -2.75
C THR A 44 -6.33 7.40 -1.75
N VAL A 45 -5.69 8.57 -1.75
CA VAL A 45 -4.54 8.86 -0.88
C VAL A 45 -4.81 10.11 -0.08
N THR A 46 -4.60 10.03 1.23
CA THR A 46 -4.52 11.20 2.11
C THR A 46 -3.18 11.20 2.80
N ALA A 47 -2.65 12.37 3.11
CA ALA A 47 -1.34 12.45 3.76
C ALA A 47 -1.19 13.66 4.68
N THR A 48 -0.25 13.51 5.60
CA THR A 48 0.31 14.55 6.46
C THR A 48 1.84 14.56 6.30
N THR A 49 2.54 15.39 7.04
CA THR A 49 4.02 15.42 7.00
C THR A 49 4.68 14.13 7.48
N ARG A 50 3.98 13.31 8.28
CA ARG A 50 4.53 12.08 8.88
C ARG A 50 3.75 10.82 8.53
N GLN A 51 2.74 10.94 7.69
CA GLN A 51 1.85 9.81 7.40
C GLN A 51 1.32 9.88 5.98
N VAL A 52 1.25 8.72 5.33
CA VAL A 52 0.48 8.52 4.09
C VAL A 52 -0.52 7.41 4.34
N VAL A 53 -1.77 7.63 3.96
CA VAL A 53 -2.85 6.64 4.10
C VAL A 53 -3.45 6.37 2.74
N TYR A 54 -3.41 5.10 2.36
CA TYR A 54 -4.06 4.55 1.20
C TYR A 54 -5.42 4.00 1.61
N HIS A 55 -6.48 4.49 0.99
CA HIS A 55 -7.84 4.05 1.21
C HIS A 55 -8.26 3.15 0.06
N SER A 56 -8.37 1.86 0.31
CA SER A 56 -8.79 0.86 -0.68
C SER A 56 -10.28 0.55 -0.52
N THR A 57 -11.02 0.71 -1.61
CA THR A 57 -12.49 0.54 -1.68
C THR A 57 -12.89 -0.25 -2.93
N GLU A 58 -14.17 -0.61 -3.04
CA GLU A 58 -14.77 -1.30 -4.20
C GLU A 58 -14.15 -2.67 -4.56
N GLY A 59 -13.27 -3.20 -3.71
CA GLY A 59 -12.75 -4.56 -3.80
C GLY A 59 -13.49 -5.53 -2.87
N ARG A 60 -12.94 -6.75 -2.74
CA ARG A 60 -13.42 -7.76 -1.78
C ARG A 60 -13.33 -7.27 -0.34
N LEU A 61 -12.32 -6.46 -0.04
CA LEU A 61 -12.04 -5.89 1.27
C LEU A 61 -12.01 -4.37 1.15
N THR A 62 -12.58 -3.68 2.14
CA THR A 62 -12.35 -2.25 2.35
C THR A 62 -11.31 -2.10 3.46
N TYR A 63 -10.19 -1.46 3.15
CA TYR A 63 -9.08 -1.34 4.09
C TYR A 63 -8.29 -0.05 3.92
N LEU A 64 -7.55 0.28 4.97
CA LEU A 64 -6.51 1.29 4.96
C LEU A 64 -5.15 0.61 4.98
N LEU A 65 -4.22 1.18 4.22
CA LEU A 65 -2.80 0.89 4.36
C LEU A 65 -2.12 2.19 4.79
N ARG A 66 -1.71 2.23 6.06
CA ARG A 66 -1.14 3.41 6.70
C ARG A 66 0.36 3.28 6.76
N PHE A 67 1.05 4.27 6.22
CA PHE A 67 2.50 4.42 6.28
C PHE A 67 2.85 5.51 7.27
N ASP A 68 3.47 5.16 8.40
CA ASP A 68 4.02 6.11 9.35
C ASP A 68 5.51 6.33 9.08
N LEU A 69 5.91 7.61 8.97
CA LEU A 69 7.24 8.06 8.60
C LEU A 69 7.93 8.68 9.82
N THR A 70 8.85 7.94 10.43
CA THR A 70 9.52 8.35 11.67
C THR A 70 11.00 8.63 11.40
N PRO A 71 11.48 9.88 11.57
CA PRO A 71 12.89 10.20 11.47
C PRO A 71 13.70 9.43 12.53
N GLN A 72 14.81 8.82 12.12
CA GLN A 72 15.69 8.06 13.00
C GLN A 72 17.14 8.20 12.54
N GLY A 73 17.93 9.03 13.23
CA GLY A 73 19.38 9.12 13.03
C GLY A 73 19.81 9.43 11.59
N GLY A 74 19.17 10.40 10.93
CA GLY A 74 19.46 10.75 9.54
C GLY A 74 18.80 9.83 8.48
N GLN A 75 18.15 8.75 8.92
CA GLN A 75 17.30 7.91 8.09
C GLN A 75 15.82 8.16 8.42
N THR A 76 14.92 7.60 7.63
CA THR A 76 13.50 7.55 7.99
C THR A 76 13.04 6.12 8.04
N ARG A 77 12.50 5.73 9.20
CA ARG A 77 11.81 4.46 9.38
C ARG A 77 10.41 4.58 8.79
N VAL A 78 10.04 3.62 7.94
CA VAL A 78 8.67 3.48 7.42
C VAL A 78 8.04 2.27 8.09
N THR A 79 6.91 2.48 8.76
CA THR A 79 6.05 1.41 9.29
C THR A 79 4.78 1.36 8.46
N GLU A 80 4.34 0.15 8.10
CA GLU A 80 3.11 -0.07 7.32
C GLU A 80 2.11 -0.89 8.14
N ASP A 81 0.91 -0.34 8.34
CA ASP A 81 -0.21 -0.99 9.03
C ASP A 81 -1.37 -1.23 8.06
N LEU A 82 -1.88 -2.46 8.04
CA LEU A 82 -3.12 -2.82 7.34
C LEU A 82 -4.30 -2.81 8.33
N MET A 83 -5.33 -2.01 8.04
CA MET A 83 -6.53 -1.89 8.87
C MET A 83 -7.79 -2.13 8.05
N LEU A 84 -8.62 -3.11 8.43
CA LEU A 84 -9.92 -3.29 7.78
C LEU A 84 -10.91 -2.25 8.32
N THR A 85 -11.64 -1.57 7.44
CA THR A 85 -12.59 -0.50 7.83
C THR A 85 -14.04 -0.95 7.79
N ARG A 86 -14.30 -2.15 7.29
CA ARG A 86 -15.61 -2.82 7.36
C ARG A 86 -15.44 -4.21 7.96
N PRO A 87 -16.41 -4.67 8.78
CA PRO A 87 -16.41 -6.05 9.24
C PRO A 87 -16.43 -6.98 8.03
N VAL A 88 -15.41 -7.82 7.93
CA VAL A 88 -15.50 -9.00 7.07
C VAL A 88 -16.47 -9.97 7.75
N GLY A 89 -17.41 -10.53 7.01
CA GLY A 89 -18.35 -11.51 7.55
C GLY A 89 -17.63 -12.65 8.27
N ARG A 90 -18.35 -13.39 9.12
CA ARG A 90 -17.83 -14.49 9.97
C ARG A 90 -17.04 -15.57 9.21
N THR A 91 -17.09 -15.59 7.88
CA THR A 91 -16.44 -16.53 6.98
C THR A 91 -15.00 -16.20 6.61
N LEU A 92 -14.47 -15.02 6.98
CA LEU A 92 -13.13 -14.60 6.56
C LEU A 92 -12.12 -14.66 7.71
N PRO A 93 -11.27 -15.70 7.78
CA PRO A 93 -10.27 -15.85 8.84
C PRO A 93 -9.15 -14.80 8.66
N LEU A 94 -9.22 -13.74 9.46
CA LEU A 94 -8.26 -12.62 9.45
C LEU A 94 -6.81 -13.06 9.68
N THR A 95 -6.62 -14.10 10.48
CA THR A 95 -5.30 -14.70 10.75
C THR A 95 -4.67 -15.26 9.49
N LEU A 96 -5.45 -15.94 8.64
CA LEU A 96 -4.97 -16.48 7.35
C LEU A 96 -4.67 -15.37 6.34
N LEU A 97 -5.44 -14.28 6.35
CA LEU A 97 -5.08 -13.10 5.56
C LEU A 97 -3.72 -12.53 5.98
N ALA A 98 -3.49 -12.39 7.30
CA ALA A 98 -2.26 -11.81 7.81
C ALA A 98 -1.02 -12.64 7.48
N VAL A 99 -1.11 -13.98 7.53
CA VAL A 99 0.00 -14.90 7.20
C VAL A 99 0.50 -14.69 5.77
N ASN A 100 -0.42 -14.44 4.82
CA ASN A 100 -0.06 -14.24 3.42
C ASN A 100 0.27 -12.78 3.09
N ALA A 101 -0.43 -11.83 3.72
CA ALA A 101 -0.29 -10.42 3.39
C ALA A 101 0.99 -9.81 3.98
N LYS A 102 1.37 -10.16 5.21
CA LYS A 102 2.57 -9.59 5.87
C LYS A 102 3.86 -9.78 5.07
N PRO A 103 4.20 -11.00 4.57
CA PRO A 103 5.39 -11.18 3.75
C PRO A 103 5.36 -10.36 2.46
N ALA A 104 4.19 -10.27 1.80
CA ALA A 104 4.04 -9.49 0.58
C ALA A 104 4.25 -7.98 0.82
N PHE A 105 3.66 -7.44 1.90
CA PHE A 105 3.85 -6.06 2.35
C PHE A 105 5.31 -5.76 2.71
N GLN A 106 5.94 -6.64 3.49
CA GLN A 106 7.36 -6.53 3.82
C GLN A 106 8.25 -6.50 2.57
N ALA A 107 8.00 -7.37 1.59
CA ALA A 107 8.75 -7.39 0.34
C ALA A 107 8.56 -6.09 -0.47
N ASN A 108 7.36 -5.51 -0.47
CA ASN A 108 7.11 -4.23 -1.10
C ASN A 108 7.86 -3.08 -0.41
N LEU A 109 7.87 -3.03 0.93
CA LEU A 109 8.65 -2.03 1.68
C LEU A 109 10.16 -2.15 1.44
N GLN A 110 10.68 -3.37 1.30
CA GLN A 110 12.09 -3.59 0.96
C GLN A 110 12.42 -3.06 -0.45
N ARG A 111 11.54 -3.29 -1.43
CA ARG A 111 11.69 -2.74 -2.79
C ARG A 111 11.63 -1.22 -2.77
N LEU A 112 10.70 -0.65 -2.01
CA LEU A 112 10.57 0.79 -1.81
C LEU A 112 11.87 1.38 -1.24
N ALA A 113 12.41 0.79 -0.17
CA ALA A 113 13.66 1.21 0.42
C ALA A 113 14.82 1.13 -0.58
N ALA A 114 14.92 0.04 -1.36
CA ALA A 114 15.95 -0.14 -2.37
C ALA A 114 15.88 0.87 -3.52
N LEU A 115 14.67 1.28 -3.95
CA LEU A 115 14.52 2.36 -4.93
C LEU A 115 15.02 3.69 -4.37
N LEU A 116 14.66 4.00 -3.12
CA LEU A 116 15.01 5.26 -2.50
C LEU A 116 16.50 5.39 -2.22
N THR A 117 17.20 4.30 -1.88
CA THR A 117 18.67 4.33 -1.70
C THR A 117 19.40 4.47 -3.03
N LYS A 118 18.93 3.83 -4.11
CA LYS A 118 19.52 3.98 -5.45
C LYS A 118 19.37 5.37 -6.06
N THR A 119 18.39 6.16 -5.61
CA THR A 119 18.16 7.52 -6.13
C THR A 119 19.02 8.58 -5.40
N VAL A 120 19.80 8.18 -4.40
CA VAL A 120 20.66 9.06 -3.57
C VAL A 120 22.16 8.83 -3.85
N GLN A 121 22.48 8.01 -4.86
CA GLN A 121 23.85 7.83 -5.37
C GLN A 121 24.07 8.60 -6.67
#